data_AF-A0A7C6W4I0-F1
#
_entry.id   AF-A0A7C6W4I0-F1
#
_cell.length_a   1.000
_cell.length_b   1.000
_cell.length_c   1.000
_cell.angle_alpha   90.00
_cell.angle_beta   90.00
_cell.angle_gamma   90.00
#
_symmetry.space_group_name_H-M   'P 1'
#
loop_
_entity.id
_entity.type
_entity.pdbx_description
1 polymer ?
#
loop_
_entity_poly.entity_id
_entity_poly.type
_entity_poly.pdbx_seq_one_letter_code
_entity_poly.pdbx_strand_id
1 'polypeptide(L)' 'MTWIGWTAVAVGALVVGLAVGFFVARAWFKRYLEKNPPVNENMIREMMRQMGRTPSERQVKQILNSMNQHK' A
#
# COMPACT_ATOMS: atom_id res chain seq x y z
N MET A 1 -13.91 -7.46 44.07
CA MET A 1 -14.57 -6.55 43.12
C MET A 1 -13.56 -5.62 42.42
N THR A 2 -12.40 -6.13 41.96
CA THR A 2 -11.32 -5.29 41.37
C THR A 2 -10.92 -5.78 39.97
N TRP A 3 -11.01 -7.07 39.71
CA TRP A 3 -10.58 -7.72 38.47
C TRP A 3 -11.34 -7.24 37.23
N ILE A 4 -12.64 -6.95 37.36
CA ILE A 4 -13.50 -6.51 36.24
C ILE A 4 -13.05 -5.14 35.69
N GLY A 5 -12.63 -4.23 36.57
CA GLY A 5 -12.16 -2.89 36.18
C GLY A 5 -10.83 -2.94 35.41
N TRP A 6 -9.87 -3.74 35.88
CA TRP A 6 -8.58 -3.92 35.21
C TRP A 6 -8.74 -4.60 33.85
N THR A 7 -9.61 -5.60 33.74
CA THR A 7 -9.90 -6.27 32.47
C THR A 7 -10.55 -5.31 31.46
N ALA A 8 -11.51 -4.48 31.89
CA ALA A 8 -12.15 -3.50 31.02
C ALA A 8 -11.16 -2.45 30.48
N VAL A 9 -10.23 -1.99 31.32
CA VAL A 9 -9.16 -1.05 30.91
C VAL A 9 -8.19 -1.73 29.94
N ALA A 10 -7.80 -2.98 30.18
CA ALA A 10 -6.92 -3.73 29.29
C ALA A 10 -7.56 -3.94 27.90
N VAL A 11 -8.85 -4.25 27.84
CA VAL A 11 -9.60 -4.39 26.58
C VAL A 11 -9.73 -3.05 25.87
N GLY A 12 -10.05 -1.97 26.61
CA GLY A 12 -10.10 -0.61 26.04
C GLY A 12 -8.77 -0.16 25.45
N ALA A 13 -7.66 -0.42 26.15
CA ALA A 13 -6.31 -0.11 25.67
C ALA A 13 -5.95 -0.89 24.39
N LEU A 14 -6.38 -2.15 24.26
CA LEU A 14 -6.20 -2.93 23.04
C LEU A 14 -6.96 -2.34 21.86
N VAL A 15 -8.22 -1.94 22.06
CA VAL A 15 -9.04 -1.34 20.99
C VAL A 15 -8.45 -0.01 20.54
N VAL A 16 -8.04 0.85 21.48
CA VAL A 16 -7.41 2.14 21.16
C VAL A 16 -6.05 1.93 20.50
N GLY A 17 -5.24 0.97 20.98
CA GLY A 17 -3.96 0.62 20.37
C GLY A 17 -4.10 0.11 18.94
N LEU A 18 -5.09 -0.73 18.66
CA LEU A 18 -5.39 -1.20 17.30
C LEU A 18 -5.87 -0.08 16.38
N ALA A 19 -6.75 0.79 16.87
CA ALA A 19 -7.24 1.93 16.10
C ALA A 19 -6.08 2.86 15.74
N VAL A 20 -5.29 3.29 16.73
CA VAL A 20 -4.15 4.18 16.51
C VAL A 20 -3.10 3.51 15.62
N GLY A 21 -2.77 2.24 15.87
CA GLY A 21 -1.84 1.47 15.07
C GLY A 21 -2.26 1.36 13.60
N PHE A 22 -3.55 1.11 13.33
CA PHE A 22 -4.08 1.05 11.98
C PHE A 22 -3.98 2.38 11.24
N PHE A 23 -4.37 3.49 11.89
CA PHE A 23 -4.31 4.82 11.27
C PHE A 23 -2.87 5.25 10.98
N VAL A 24 -1.94 5.03 11.92
CA VAL A 24 -0.52 5.34 11.73
C VAL A 24 0.09 4.47 10.64
N ALA A 25 -0.14 3.16 10.66
CA ALA A 25 0.34 2.26 9.63
C ALA A 25 -0.19 2.64 8.24
N ARG A 26 -1.48 2.97 8.13
CA ARG A 26 -2.10 3.44 6.89
C ARG A 26 -1.44 4.71 6.36
N ALA A 27 -1.24 5.71 7.22
CA ALA A 27 -0.60 6.97 6.83
C ALA A 27 0.84 6.76 6.38
N TRP A 28 1.60 5.93 7.12
CA TRP A 28 2.97 5.57 6.78
C TRP A 28 3.06 4.83 5.44
N PHE A 29 2.19 3.83 5.21
CA PHE A 29 2.17 3.06 3.97
C PHE A 29 1.85 3.94 2.76
N LYS A 30 0.89 4.86 2.90
CA LYS A 30 0.57 5.82 1.85
C LYS A 30 1.79 6.70 1.50
N ARG A 31 2.46 7.25 2.51
CA ARG A 31 3.68 8.05 2.32
C ARG A 31 4.83 7.25 1.74
N TYR A 32 4.94 5.96 2.07
CA TYR A 32 5.95 5.06 1.52
C TYR A 32 5.73 4.81 0.02
N LEU A 33 4.49 4.48 -0.38
CA LEU A 33 4.12 4.25 -1.79
C LEU A 33 4.18 5.53 -2.64
N GLU A 34 3.97 6.70 -2.04
CA GLU A 34 4.18 7.99 -2.69
C GLU A 34 5.66 8.24 -3.01
N LYS A 35 6.57 7.85 -2.10
CA LYS A 35 8.02 8.01 -2.26
C LYS A 35 8.64 6.95 -3.16
N ASN A 36 8.13 5.71 -3.14
CA ASN A 36 8.58 4.59 -3.96
C ASN A 36 7.40 4.06 -4.78
N PRO A 37 7.12 4.64 -5.97
CA PRO A 37 6.00 4.21 -6.78
C PRO A 37 6.17 2.72 -7.15
N PRO A 38 5.13 1.89 -6.98
CA PRO A 38 5.23 0.45 -7.19
C PRO A 38 5.43 0.06 -8.66
N VAL A 39 5.22 0.98 -9.60
CA VAL A 39 5.29 0.73 -11.04
C VAL A 39 6.24 1.72 -11.70
N ASN A 40 7.22 1.18 -12.43
CA ASN A 40 8.14 1.92 -13.29
C ASN A 40 8.18 1.28 -14.69
N GLU A 41 8.86 1.91 -15.64
CA GLU A 41 8.92 1.45 -17.04
C GLU A 41 9.49 0.03 -17.19
N ASN A 42 10.53 -0.30 -16.40
CA ASN A 42 11.13 -1.63 -16.39
C ASN A 42 10.15 -2.67 -15.85
N MET A 43 9.37 -2.36 -14.80
CA MET A 43 8.36 -3.27 -14.27
C MET A 43 7.30 -3.62 -15.33
N ILE A 44 6.84 -2.62 -16.09
CA ILE A 44 5.85 -2.81 -17.16
C ILE A 44 6.46 -3.59 -18.33
N ARG A 45 7.71 -3.28 -18.69
CA ARG A 45 8.45 -3.99 -19.72
C ARG A 45 8.60 -5.48 -19.36
N GLU A 46 8.95 -5.76 -18.11
CA GLU A 46 9.16 -7.11 -17.60
C GLU A 46 7.82 -7.85 -17.51
N MET A 47 6.75 -7.17 -17.11
CA MET A 47 5.38 -7.71 -17.11
C MET A 47 4.93 -8.07 -18.53
N MET A 48 5.19 -7.22 -19.53
CA MET A 48 4.88 -7.52 -20.93
C MET A 48 5.71 -8.70 -21.47
N ARG A 49 6.99 -8.78 -21.10
CA ARG A 49 7.86 -9.90 -21.47
C ARG A 49 7.39 -11.22 -20.85
N GLN A 50 6.91 -11.19 -19.59
CA GLN A 50 6.31 -12.36 -18.94
C GLN A 50 5.07 -12.87 -19.67
N MET A 51 4.32 -11.98 -20.32
CA MET A 51 3.16 -12.33 -21.15
C MET A 51 3.54 -12.75 -22.59
N GLY A 52 4.84 -12.95 -22.88
CA GLY A 52 5.31 -13.34 -24.21
C GLY A 52 5.17 -12.25 -25.28
N ARG A 53 4.90 -11.00 -24.88
CA ARG A 53 4.81 -9.86 -25.80
C ARG A 53 6.12 -9.10 -25.85
N THR A 54 6.56 -8.73 -27.04
CA THR A 54 7.69 -7.82 -27.23
C THR A 54 7.27 -6.40 -26.79
N PRO A 55 7.89 -5.83 -25.74
CA PRO A 55 7.51 -4.52 -25.25
C PRO A 55 7.94 -3.44 -26.25
N SER A 56 7.01 -2.55 -26.64
CA SER A 56 7.35 -1.32 -27.37
C SER A 56 7.38 -0.13 -26.43
N GLU A 57 8.40 0.72 -26.51
CA GLU A 57 8.60 1.87 -25.60
C GLU A 57 7.39 2.81 -25.55
N ARG A 58 6.71 3.00 -26.69
CA ARG A 58 5.48 3.81 -26.77
C ARG A 58 4.35 3.20 -25.95
N GLN A 59 4.21 1.88 -25.99
CA GLN A 59 3.16 1.15 -25.29
C GLN A 59 3.47 1.02 -23.79
N VAL A 60 4.74 0.83 -23.41
CA VAL A 60 5.20 0.93 -22.00
C VAL A 60 4.80 2.28 -21.43
N LYS A 61 5.11 3.38 -22.13
CA LYS A 61 4.81 4.74 -21.69
C LYS A 61 3.30 5.03 -21.62
N GLN A 62 2.53 4.50 -22.57
CA GLN A 62 1.06 4.60 -22.55
C GLN A 62 0.46 3.90 -21.32
N ILE A 63 0.97 2.70 -20.99
CA ILE A 63 0.53 1.94 -19.81
C ILE A 63 0.98 2.62 -18.52
N LEU A 64 2.21 3.13 -18.46
CA LEU A 64 2.69 3.86 -17.28
C LEU A 64 1.82 5.10 -17.00
N ASN A 65 1.47 5.84 -18.05
CA ASN A 65 0.61 7.01 -17.95
C ASN A 65 -0.83 6.64 -17.53
N SER A 66 -1.37 5.53 -18.04
CA SER A 66 -2.70 5.07 -17.61
C SER A 66 -2.69 4.60 -16.15
N MET A 67 -1.62 3.97 -15.67
CA MET A 67 -1.50 3.57 -14.27
C MET A 67 -1.34 4.77 -13.32
N ASN A 68 -0.60 5.81 -13.74
CA ASN A 68 -0.46 7.04 -12.96
C ASN A 68 -1.74 7.90 -12.93
N GLN A 69 -2.62 7.78 -13.93
CA GLN A 69 -3.90 8.48 -13.95
C GLN A 69 -4.90 7.99 -12.89
N HIS A 70 -4.65 6.84 -12.26
CA HIS A 70 -5.54 6.23 -11.26
C HIS A 70 -5.07 6.48 -9.80
N LYS A 71 -4.20 7.47 -9.58
CA LYS A 71 -3.70 7.85 -8.26
C LYS A 71 -4.66 8.74 -7.47
#